data_AF-A0A1V4UNW5-F1
#
_entry.id   AF-A0A1V4UNW5-F1
#
_cell.length_a   1.000
_cell.length_b   1.000
_cell.length_c   1.000
_cell.angle_alpha   90.00
_cell.angle_beta   90.00
_cell.angle_gamma   90.00
#
_symmetry.space_group_name_H-M   'P 1'
#
loop_
_entity.id
_entity.type
_entity.pdbx_description
1 polymer ?
#
loop_
_entity_poly.entity_id
_entity_poly.type
_entity_poly.pdbx_seq_one_letter_code
_entity_poly.pdbx_strand_id
1 'polypeptide(L)'
;MEALLFRAGSSHVLHSVALIGVDTGSGRPVIDANGSSSAITLRANGTRIEGFNLTGSGGCGCGNAGIFIDSSDNIILNNNLYKNRYGIYIEEGATNNTIHSNDFLENRVAANDTVGNWWSMEMKEEGLMGLLKGAKIIGNHYSDYDEPGEGCNDTNSDGFCDEPRTIGNGPGIDEHPLVAPIIAGQKESSYTY
;
A
#
# COMPACT_ATOMS: atom_id res chain seq x y z
N MET A 1 8.46 -6.66 -25.18
CA MET A 1 8.04 -5.26 -25.09
C MET A 1 8.51 -4.76 -23.75
N GLU A 2 9.31 -3.69 -23.74
CA GLU A 2 9.89 -3.13 -22.51
C GLU A 2 8.82 -2.35 -21.75
N ALA A 3 8.71 -2.60 -20.44
CA ALA A 3 7.94 -1.73 -19.56
C ALA A 3 8.43 -0.28 -19.74
N LEU A 4 7.50 0.67 -19.79
CA LEU A 4 7.84 2.08 -19.83
C LEU A 4 8.53 2.45 -18.50
N LEU A 5 9.86 2.45 -18.51
CA LEU A 5 10.66 2.81 -17.35
C LEU A 5 10.66 4.33 -17.22
N PHE A 6 9.86 4.85 -16.30
CA PHE A 6 9.92 6.25 -15.93
C PHE A 6 11.07 6.46 -14.93
N ARG A 7 12.23 6.87 -15.44
CA ARG A 7 13.37 7.30 -14.59
C ARG A 7 13.14 8.73 -14.11
N ALA A 8 12.30 8.92 -13.11
CA ALA A 8 12.34 10.12 -12.30
C ALA A 8 13.23 9.88 -11.08
N GLY A 9 14.00 10.91 -10.68
CA GLY A 9 14.50 10.98 -9.32
C GLY A 9 13.33 11.20 -8.33
N SER A 10 13.62 11.76 -7.16
CA SER A 10 12.58 12.04 -6.15
C SER A 10 11.40 12.83 -6.75
N SER A 11 10.20 12.28 -6.66
CA SER A 11 8.96 12.94 -7.08
C SER A 11 8.24 13.57 -5.88
N HIS A 12 7.82 14.82 -6.03
CA HIS A 12 7.15 15.59 -4.97
C HIS A 12 5.74 16.00 -5.39
N VAL A 13 4.75 15.60 -4.60
CA VAL A 13 3.36 16.03 -4.78
C VAL A 13 3.08 17.19 -3.82
N LEU A 14 2.87 18.39 -4.37
CA LEU A 14 2.68 19.65 -3.62
C LEU A 14 1.24 20.18 -3.67
N HIS A 15 0.40 19.60 -4.51
CA HIS A 15 -1.03 19.87 -4.61
C HIS A 15 -1.77 18.53 -4.62
N SER A 16 -3.02 18.48 -4.15
CA SER A 16 -3.84 17.26 -4.23
C SER A 16 -3.92 16.80 -5.68
N VAL A 17 -3.45 15.58 -5.93
CA VAL A 17 -3.39 14.95 -7.25
C VAL A 17 -3.76 13.47 -7.09
N ALA A 18 -4.32 12.87 -8.14
CA ALA A 18 -4.37 11.42 -8.28
C ALA A 18 -3.24 10.98 -9.23
N LEU A 19 -2.30 10.19 -8.73
CA LEU A 19 -1.32 9.49 -9.56
C LEU A 19 -1.76 8.04 -9.71
N ILE A 20 -2.07 7.64 -10.94
CA ILE A 20 -2.57 6.30 -11.27
C ILE A 20 -1.65 5.66 -12.31
N GLY A 21 -0.95 4.61 -11.88
CA GLY A 21 -0.15 3.75 -12.72
C GLY A 21 -1.03 2.72 -13.42
N VAL A 22 -1.04 2.76 -14.76
CA VAL A 22 -1.84 1.85 -15.58
C VAL A 22 -0.91 0.83 -16.24
N ASP A 23 -1.16 -0.46 -15.99
CA ASP A 23 -0.52 -1.54 -16.75
C ASP A 23 -1.14 -1.62 -18.15
N THR A 24 -0.35 -1.31 -19.17
CA THR A 24 -0.77 -1.32 -20.58
C THR A 24 -0.40 -2.63 -21.30
N GLY A 25 -0.11 -3.69 -20.54
CA GLY A 25 0.24 -5.02 -21.04
C GLY A 25 1.74 -5.34 -20.97
N SER A 26 2.56 -4.43 -20.44
CA SER A 26 4.00 -4.65 -20.22
C SER A 26 4.38 -4.61 -18.73
N GLY A 27 3.39 -4.67 -17.83
CA GLY A 27 3.58 -4.50 -16.41
C GLY A 27 3.24 -3.08 -15.96
N ARG A 28 3.00 -2.95 -14.65
CA ARG A 28 2.76 -1.68 -13.97
C ARG A 28 3.96 -0.73 -14.11
N PRO A 29 3.72 0.60 -14.19
CA PRO A 29 4.80 1.58 -14.20
C PRO A 29 5.71 1.46 -12.98
N VAL A 30 7.02 1.53 -13.21
CA VAL A 30 8.05 1.42 -12.16
C VAL A 30 8.60 2.80 -11.82
N ILE A 31 8.70 3.09 -10.52
CA ILE A 31 9.45 4.23 -9.98
C ILE A 31 10.56 3.66 -9.08
N ASP A 32 11.80 3.92 -9.46
CA ASP A 32 13.02 3.41 -8.81
C ASP A 32 13.82 4.57 -8.24
N ALA A 33 13.99 4.59 -6.90
CA ALA A 33 14.74 5.63 -6.19
C ALA A 33 16.27 5.43 -6.21
N ASN A 34 16.75 4.38 -6.88
CA ASN A 34 18.17 4.09 -7.14
C ASN A 34 19.07 4.17 -5.89
N GLY A 35 18.56 3.68 -4.76
CA GLY A 35 19.25 3.55 -3.49
C GLY A 35 19.50 4.85 -2.72
N SER A 36 18.85 5.97 -3.07
CA SER A 36 19.26 7.31 -2.58
C SER A 36 18.20 8.12 -1.80
N SER A 37 16.91 7.97 -2.12
CA SER A 37 15.81 8.68 -1.46
C SER A 37 14.57 7.80 -1.35
N SER A 38 13.43 8.39 -0.98
CA SER A 38 12.13 7.76 -1.22
C SER A 38 11.77 7.78 -2.72
N ALA A 39 10.99 6.80 -3.18
CA ALA A 39 10.51 6.79 -4.58
C ALA A 39 9.39 7.83 -4.79
N ILE A 40 8.46 7.94 -3.83
CA ILE A 40 7.46 9.01 -3.76
C ILE A 40 7.52 9.71 -2.41
N THR A 41 7.38 11.04 -2.41
CA THR A 41 7.16 11.86 -1.22
C THR A 41 5.85 12.65 -1.33
N LEU A 42 4.92 12.38 -0.42
CA LEU A 42 3.62 13.06 -0.33
C LEU A 42 3.68 14.21 0.67
N ARG A 43 3.53 15.45 0.19
CA ARG A 43 3.44 16.67 1.03
C ARG A 43 2.11 17.39 0.91
N ALA A 44 1.24 16.93 0.01
CA ALA A 44 -0.08 17.51 -0.19
C ALA A 44 -1.14 16.55 0.35
N ASN A 45 -2.06 17.10 1.15
CA ASN A 45 -3.21 16.35 1.64
C ASN A 45 -4.14 15.95 0.50
N GLY A 46 -4.96 14.92 0.72
CA GLY A 46 -5.99 14.53 -0.25
C GLY A 46 -5.42 13.94 -1.54
N THR A 47 -4.22 13.36 -1.50
CA THR A 47 -3.56 12.74 -2.66
C THR A 47 -3.97 11.27 -2.78
N ARG A 48 -4.13 10.78 -4.02
CA ARG A 48 -4.32 9.35 -4.32
C ARG A 48 -3.09 8.79 -5.03
N ILE A 49 -2.51 7.71 -4.52
CA ILE A 49 -1.43 6.96 -5.18
C ILE A 49 -1.89 5.53 -5.46
N GLU A 50 -1.89 5.16 -6.73
CA GLU A 50 -2.41 3.86 -7.15
C GLU A 50 -1.61 3.25 -8.30
N GLY A 51 -1.45 1.93 -8.29
CA GLY A 51 -1.10 1.20 -9.50
C GLY A 51 0.40 1.08 -9.82
N PHE A 52 1.29 1.50 -8.92
CA PHE A 52 2.73 1.56 -9.20
C PHE A 52 3.53 0.37 -8.66
N ASN A 53 4.67 0.12 -9.30
CA ASN A 53 5.79 -0.66 -8.79
C ASN A 53 6.82 0.32 -8.20
N LEU A 54 7.03 0.30 -6.88
CA LEU A 54 7.84 1.27 -6.14
C LEU A 54 9.04 0.58 -5.50
N THR A 55 10.26 0.96 -5.89
CA THR A 55 11.47 0.23 -5.49
C THR A 55 12.70 1.09 -5.28
N GLY A 56 13.74 0.47 -4.74
CA GLY A 56 15.07 1.03 -4.67
C GLY A 56 15.20 2.17 -3.67
N SER A 57 14.31 2.30 -2.68
CA SER A 57 14.52 3.30 -1.62
C SER A 57 15.75 2.96 -0.76
N GLY A 58 16.52 3.98 -0.38
CA GLY A 58 17.78 3.80 0.34
C GLY A 58 18.50 5.11 0.62
N GLY A 59 19.75 5.07 1.08
CA GLY A 59 20.59 6.27 1.26
C GLY A 59 20.88 6.56 2.74
N CYS A 60 20.01 7.31 3.42
CA CYS A 60 20.12 7.54 4.87
C CYS A 60 19.06 6.74 5.65
N GLY A 61 19.36 6.39 6.91
CA GLY A 61 18.43 5.68 7.79
C GLY A 61 17.26 6.51 8.31
N CYS A 62 16.90 7.54 7.57
CA CYS A 62 16.11 8.72 7.91
C CYS A 62 14.65 8.63 7.42
N GLY A 63 14.09 7.42 7.30
CA GLY A 63 12.71 7.21 6.81
C GLY A 63 12.56 7.06 5.29
N ASN A 64 13.65 6.89 4.53
CA ASN A 64 13.56 6.68 3.07
C ASN A 64 12.75 5.42 2.74
N ALA A 65 11.74 5.56 1.88
CA ALA A 65 10.69 4.56 1.68
C ALA A 65 10.27 4.41 0.21
N GLY A 66 9.56 3.34 -0.15
CA GLY A 66 8.82 3.31 -1.41
C GLY A 66 7.88 4.52 -1.49
N ILE A 67 7.13 4.77 -0.41
CA ILE A 67 6.36 6.01 -0.23
C ILE A 67 6.66 6.60 1.16
N PHE A 68 7.09 7.85 1.18
CA PHE A 68 7.19 8.65 2.39
C PHE A 68 6.01 9.63 2.46
N ILE A 69 5.27 9.61 3.56
CA ILE A 69 4.03 10.37 3.75
C ILE A 69 4.25 11.43 4.84
N ASP A 70 4.25 12.69 4.42
CA ASP A 70 4.40 13.91 5.23
C ASP A 70 3.19 14.82 4.98
N SER A 71 2.00 14.22 5.02
CA SER A 71 0.70 14.88 4.79
C SER A 71 -0.45 13.98 5.25
N SER A 72 -1.65 14.56 5.34
CA SER A 72 -2.85 13.89 5.84
C SER A 72 -3.86 13.60 4.73
N ASP A 73 -4.90 12.83 5.05
CA ASP A 73 -6.08 12.65 4.19
C ASP A 73 -5.77 11.96 2.84
N ASN A 74 -4.68 11.21 2.73
CA ASN A 74 -4.27 10.56 1.48
C ASN A 74 -4.83 9.12 1.37
N ILE A 75 -4.97 8.64 0.13
CA ILE A 75 -5.37 7.27 -0.18
C ILE A 75 -4.26 6.58 -0.98
N ILE A 76 -3.69 5.52 -0.42
CA ILE A 76 -2.61 4.75 -1.02
C ILE A 76 -3.12 3.33 -1.22
N LEU A 77 -3.31 2.92 -2.48
CA LEU A 77 -3.89 1.62 -2.76
C LEU A 77 -3.32 0.93 -3.98
N ASN A 78 -3.44 -0.40 -4.04
CA ASN A 78 -3.07 -1.17 -5.22
C ASN A 78 -1.64 -0.87 -5.69
N ASN A 79 -0.66 -0.66 -4.81
CA ASN A 79 0.75 -0.50 -5.19
C ASN A 79 1.56 -1.72 -4.78
N ASN A 80 2.60 -2.02 -5.54
CA ASN A 80 3.61 -3.02 -5.17
C ASN A 80 4.84 -2.27 -4.66
N LEU A 81 5.09 -2.35 -3.37
CA LEU A 81 6.24 -1.72 -2.73
C LEU A 81 7.27 -2.80 -2.44
N TYR A 82 8.40 -2.77 -3.16
CA TYR A 82 9.36 -3.88 -3.08
C TYR A 82 10.81 -3.45 -3.01
N LYS A 83 11.62 -4.20 -2.24
CA LYS A 83 13.07 -3.98 -2.09
C LYS A 83 13.43 -2.55 -1.67
N ASN A 84 12.63 -1.99 -0.78
CA ASN A 84 12.87 -0.68 -0.17
C ASN A 84 13.42 -0.82 1.24
N ARG A 85 14.00 0.25 1.77
CA ARG A 85 14.34 0.31 3.20
C ARG A 85 13.08 0.27 4.08
N TYR A 86 12.10 1.11 3.75
CA TYR A 86 10.73 1.02 4.25
C TYR A 86 9.81 0.86 3.04
N GLY A 87 8.78 0.01 3.09
CA GLY A 87 7.74 0.05 2.07
C GLY A 87 7.02 1.40 2.12
N ILE A 88 6.36 1.67 3.24
CA ILE A 88 5.79 2.98 3.57
C ILE A 88 6.39 3.51 4.88
N TYR A 89 6.71 4.80 4.91
CA TYR A 89 7.06 5.50 6.15
C TYR A 89 6.15 6.70 6.31
N ILE A 90 5.45 6.77 7.44
CA ILE A 90 4.58 7.88 7.80
C ILE A 90 5.28 8.76 8.83
N GLU A 91 5.40 10.05 8.50
CA GLU A 91 6.00 11.06 9.37
C GLU A 91 5.09 11.40 10.55
N GLU A 92 5.67 11.89 11.65
CA GLU A 92 4.89 12.35 12.79
C GLU A 92 3.92 13.48 12.38
N GLY A 93 2.65 13.37 12.78
CA GLY A 93 1.58 14.30 12.44
C GLY A 93 0.81 13.99 11.14
N ALA A 94 1.31 13.09 10.29
CA ALA A 94 0.61 12.65 9.07
C ALA A 94 -0.51 11.66 9.40
N THR A 95 -1.74 12.18 9.51
CA THR A 95 -2.92 11.48 10.03
C THR A 95 -4.01 11.32 8.98
N ASN A 96 -5.04 10.53 9.27
CA ASN A 96 -6.20 10.37 8.38
C ASN A 96 -5.83 9.80 6.99
N ASN A 97 -4.72 9.05 6.87
CA ASN A 97 -4.37 8.36 5.64
C ASN A 97 -4.99 6.95 5.61
N THR A 98 -5.47 6.53 4.44
CA THR A 98 -6.00 5.18 4.21
C THR A 98 -5.06 4.41 3.28
N ILE A 99 -4.56 3.28 3.76
CA ILE A 99 -3.59 2.43 3.08
C ILE A 99 -4.19 1.03 2.98
N HIS A 100 -4.56 0.57 1.78
CA HIS A 100 -5.17 -0.74 1.60
C HIS A 100 -4.84 -1.35 0.25
N SER A 101 -4.96 -2.67 0.10
CA SER A 101 -4.74 -3.38 -1.16
C SER A 101 -3.33 -3.20 -1.75
N ASN A 102 -2.36 -2.80 -0.93
CA ASN A 102 -0.96 -2.75 -1.35
C ASN A 102 -0.27 -4.07 -1.06
N ASP A 103 0.83 -4.30 -1.77
CA ASP A 103 1.66 -5.48 -1.65
C ASP A 103 3.07 -5.08 -1.20
N PHE A 104 3.45 -5.48 0.01
CA PHE A 104 4.73 -5.18 0.64
C PHE A 104 5.69 -6.36 0.50
N LEU A 105 6.61 -6.30 -0.45
CA LEU A 105 7.49 -7.41 -0.83
C LEU A 105 8.95 -7.14 -0.52
N GLU A 106 9.60 -7.98 0.30
CA GLU A 106 11.06 -7.93 0.52
C GLU A 106 11.58 -6.53 0.94
N ASN A 107 10.75 -5.74 1.64
CA ASN A 107 11.21 -4.48 2.22
C ASN A 107 11.95 -4.79 3.53
N ARG A 108 12.99 -4.03 3.85
CA ARG A 108 13.71 -4.23 5.13
C ARG A 108 12.79 -3.98 6.33
N VAL A 109 11.85 -3.06 6.19
CA VAL A 109 10.71 -2.87 7.08
C VAL A 109 9.49 -2.66 6.19
N ALA A 110 8.43 -3.44 6.36
CA ALA A 110 7.23 -3.29 5.54
C ALA A 110 6.64 -1.87 5.65
N ALA A 111 6.38 -1.42 6.87
CA ALA A 111 5.81 -0.12 7.13
C ALA A 111 6.18 0.47 8.50
N ASN A 112 6.10 1.79 8.62
CA ASN A 112 6.19 2.53 9.89
C ASN A 112 5.04 3.53 10.01
N ASP A 113 4.28 3.42 11.10
CA ASP A 113 3.18 4.32 11.45
C ASP A 113 3.12 4.51 12.97
N THR A 114 3.49 5.70 13.44
CA THR A 114 3.52 6.04 14.87
C THR A 114 2.30 6.84 15.32
N VAL A 115 1.39 7.18 14.41
CA VAL A 115 0.29 8.12 14.68
C VAL A 115 -1.10 7.52 14.49
N GLY A 116 -1.21 6.36 13.84
CA GLY A 116 -2.45 5.57 13.78
C GLY A 116 -3.30 5.93 12.57
N ASN A 117 -2.80 5.58 11.39
CA ASN A 117 -3.53 5.64 10.13
C ASN A 117 -4.29 4.34 9.89
N TRP A 118 -5.16 4.32 8.87
CA TRP A 118 -5.94 3.11 8.57
C TRP A 118 -5.21 2.24 7.55
N TRP A 119 -4.96 0.99 7.94
CA TRP A 119 -4.28 -0.01 7.12
C TRP A 119 -5.24 -1.04 6.51
N SER A 120 -6.53 -0.83 6.68
CA SER A 120 -7.57 -1.58 5.98
C SER A 120 -8.72 -0.63 5.64
N MET A 121 -9.56 -1.03 4.69
CA MET A 121 -10.73 -0.28 4.28
C MET A 121 -11.96 -1.18 4.27
N GLU A 122 -13.04 -0.68 4.87
CA GLU A 122 -14.38 -1.24 4.74
C GLU A 122 -15.09 -0.56 3.55
N MET A 123 -15.28 -1.29 2.44
CA MET A 123 -16.07 -0.86 1.30
C MET A 123 -17.53 -1.26 1.50
N LYS A 124 -18.40 -0.27 1.58
CA LYS A 124 -19.85 -0.49 1.56
C LYS A 124 -20.32 -0.39 0.12
N GLU A 125 -20.75 -1.51 -0.45
CA GLU A 125 -21.47 -1.48 -1.72
C GLU A 125 -22.74 -0.66 -1.49
N GLU A 126 -23.07 0.29 -2.36
CA GLU A 126 -24.29 1.10 -2.17
C GLU A 126 -25.53 0.38 -2.70
N GLY A 127 -26.71 0.83 -2.24
CA GLY A 127 -27.99 0.31 -2.71
C GLY A 127 -28.31 -1.10 -2.20
N LEU A 128 -29.23 -1.78 -2.90
CA LEU A 128 -29.78 -3.06 -2.45
C LEU A 128 -28.70 -4.16 -2.32
N MET A 129 -27.64 -4.11 -3.12
CA MET A 129 -26.54 -5.08 -3.04
C MET A 129 -25.72 -4.91 -1.75
N GLY A 130 -25.48 -3.67 -1.32
CA GLY A 130 -24.88 -3.37 -0.02
C GLY A 130 -25.63 -3.92 1.16
N LEU A 131 -26.96 -3.81 1.13
CA LEU A 131 -27.83 -4.32 2.18
C LEU A 131 -27.81 -5.86 2.27
N LEU A 132 -27.51 -6.55 1.16
CA LEU A 132 -27.55 -8.01 1.09
C LEU A 132 -26.17 -8.68 1.25
N LYS A 133 -25.09 -8.04 0.77
CA LYS A 133 -23.73 -8.60 0.82
C LYS A 133 -22.93 -8.19 2.05
N GLY A 134 -23.37 -7.16 2.77
CA GLY A 134 -22.57 -6.57 3.84
C GLY A 134 -21.37 -5.81 3.30
N ALA A 135 -20.57 -5.25 4.20
CA ALA A 135 -19.40 -4.49 3.80
C ALA A 135 -18.24 -5.42 3.44
N LYS A 136 -17.53 -5.07 2.37
CA LYS A 136 -16.33 -5.78 1.95
C LYS A 136 -15.11 -5.13 2.61
N ILE A 137 -14.41 -5.88 3.44
CA ILE A 137 -13.18 -5.39 4.05
C ILE A 137 -11.98 -5.79 3.17
N ILE A 138 -10.99 -4.91 3.09
CA ILE A 138 -9.74 -5.19 2.38
C ILE A 138 -8.56 -4.53 3.11
N GLY A 139 -7.56 -5.34 3.48
CA GLY A 139 -6.28 -4.87 4.03
C GLY A 139 -5.17 -4.91 2.99
N ASN A 140 -3.92 -4.99 3.46
CA ASN A 140 -2.74 -5.12 2.62
C ASN A 140 -2.13 -6.52 2.73
N HIS A 141 -1.25 -6.84 1.78
CA HIS A 141 -0.44 -8.06 1.80
C HIS A 141 1.00 -7.74 2.22
N TYR A 142 1.64 -8.65 2.98
CA TYR A 142 3.00 -8.48 3.44
C TYR A 142 3.78 -9.78 3.35
N SER A 143 4.89 -9.79 2.63
CA SER A 143 5.72 -11.00 2.41
C SER A 143 6.49 -11.50 3.65
N ASP A 144 6.25 -10.90 4.81
CA ASP A 144 6.80 -11.28 6.11
C ASP A 144 5.69 -11.52 7.14
N TYR A 145 4.43 -11.64 6.67
CA TYR A 145 3.24 -12.03 7.43
C TYR A 145 2.17 -12.58 6.48
N ASP A 146 2.51 -13.59 5.70
CA ASP A 146 1.57 -14.27 4.79
C ASP A 146 1.49 -15.78 5.02
N GLU A 147 2.31 -16.31 5.94
CA GLU A 147 2.32 -17.73 6.31
C GLU A 147 2.15 -17.97 7.82
N PRO A 148 1.68 -19.17 8.25
CA PRO A 148 1.53 -19.52 9.67
C PRO A 148 2.81 -19.37 10.49
N GLY A 149 3.97 -19.62 9.88
CA GLY A 149 5.27 -19.45 10.52
C GLY A 149 5.63 -18.00 10.85
N GLU A 150 4.97 -17.06 10.19
CA GLU A 150 5.16 -15.62 10.33
C GLU A 150 4.08 -14.96 11.19
N GLY A 151 3.05 -15.73 11.56
CA GLY A 151 1.93 -15.30 12.39
C GLY A 151 0.60 -15.13 11.65
N CYS A 152 0.56 -15.39 10.34
CA CYS A 152 -0.65 -15.35 9.55
C CYS A 152 -1.28 -16.75 9.40
N ASN A 153 -2.37 -17.01 10.12
CA ASN A 153 -3.18 -18.20 9.91
C ASN A 153 -4.43 -17.82 9.13
N ASP A 154 -4.84 -18.63 8.15
CA ASP A 154 -6.11 -18.50 7.43
C ASP A 154 -6.94 -19.76 7.69
N THR A 155 -7.50 -19.86 8.90
CA THR A 155 -8.18 -21.07 9.36
C THR A 155 -9.49 -21.31 8.62
N ASN A 156 -10.14 -20.23 8.16
CA ASN A 156 -11.42 -20.30 7.46
C ASN A 156 -11.28 -20.29 5.92
N SER A 157 -10.06 -20.13 5.40
CA SER A 157 -9.71 -20.09 3.97
C SER A 157 -10.41 -18.97 3.20
N ASP A 158 -10.59 -17.81 3.83
CA ASP A 158 -11.20 -16.63 3.21
C ASP A 158 -10.19 -15.68 2.54
N GLY A 159 -8.90 -16.00 2.64
CA GLY A 159 -7.80 -15.23 2.03
C GLY A 159 -7.27 -14.10 2.91
N PHE A 160 -7.72 -14.01 4.15
CA PHE A 160 -7.20 -13.08 5.16
C PHE A 160 -6.53 -13.83 6.31
N CYS A 161 -5.56 -13.18 6.95
CA CYS A 161 -5.03 -13.64 8.22
C CYS A 161 -6.11 -13.45 9.30
N ASP A 162 -6.33 -14.48 10.12
CA ASP A 162 -7.24 -14.47 11.27
C ASP A 162 -6.83 -13.41 12.31
N GLU A 163 -5.52 -13.15 12.44
CA GLU A 163 -4.95 -12.19 13.37
C GLU A 163 -4.56 -10.88 12.66
N PRO A 164 -4.77 -9.73 13.32
CA PRO A 164 -4.40 -8.43 12.76
C PRO A 164 -2.89 -8.23 12.80
N ARG A 165 -2.38 -7.42 11.88
CA ARG A 165 -0.96 -7.05 11.82
C ARG A 165 -0.73 -5.65 12.39
N THR A 166 0.11 -5.55 13.42
CA THR A 166 0.60 -4.26 13.91
C THR A 166 1.64 -3.65 12.96
N ILE A 167 1.60 -2.34 12.81
CA ILE A 167 2.48 -1.60 11.89
C ILE A 167 3.63 -0.95 12.66
N GLY A 168 4.81 -1.56 12.54
CA GLY A 168 5.99 -1.13 13.28
C GLY A 168 5.76 -1.25 14.79
N ASN A 169 6.15 -0.22 15.54
CA ASN A 169 5.96 -0.16 17.01
C ASN A 169 4.88 0.85 17.42
N GLY A 170 4.09 1.35 16.47
CA GLY A 170 3.08 2.37 16.72
C GLY A 170 1.66 1.80 16.77
N PRO A 171 0.65 2.69 16.80
CA PRO A 171 -0.76 2.31 16.94
C PRO A 171 -1.42 1.90 15.61
N GLY A 172 -0.73 1.97 14.48
CA GLY A 172 -1.27 1.51 13.19
C GLY A 172 -1.49 0.00 13.19
N ILE A 173 -2.67 -0.44 12.74
CA ILE A 173 -3.04 -1.87 12.67
C ILE A 173 -3.75 -2.13 11.34
N ASP A 174 -3.27 -3.15 10.64
CA ASP A 174 -4.00 -3.78 9.54
C ASP A 174 -4.88 -4.88 10.12
N GLU A 175 -6.17 -4.61 10.24
CA GLU A 175 -7.13 -5.53 10.84
C GLU A 175 -7.44 -6.74 9.95
N HIS A 176 -7.11 -6.68 8.66
CA HIS A 176 -7.42 -7.74 7.69
C HIS A 176 -6.26 -7.95 6.72
N PRO A 177 -5.07 -8.38 7.21
CA PRO A 177 -3.93 -8.66 6.35
C PRO A 177 -4.28 -9.80 5.38
N LEU A 178 -3.78 -9.74 4.16
CA LEU A 178 -4.00 -10.76 3.14
C LEU A 178 -2.93 -11.85 3.23
N VAL A 179 -3.32 -13.09 2.94
CA VAL A 179 -2.39 -14.26 2.90
C VAL A 179 -1.65 -14.39 1.56
N ALA A 180 -2.00 -13.56 0.58
CA ALA A 180 -1.35 -13.51 -0.72
C ALA A 180 -1.59 -12.14 -1.41
N PRO A 181 -0.74 -11.76 -2.38
CA PRO A 181 -0.94 -10.55 -3.17
C PRO A 181 -2.25 -10.58 -3.98
N ILE A 182 -2.86 -9.41 -4.17
CA ILE A 182 -4.02 -9.27 -5.07
C ILE A 182 -3.56 -9.42 -6.53
N ILE A 183 -3.84 -10.57 -7.14
CA ILE A 183 -3.46 -10.86 -8.53
C ILE A 183 -4.29 -10.00 -9.50
N ALA A 184 -3.62 -9.40 -10.49
CA ALA A 184 -4.25 -8.73 -11.62
C ALA A 184 -5.05 -9.74 -12.46
N GLY A 185 -6.35 -9.81 -12.20
CA GLY A 185 -7.28 -10.79 -12.80
C GLY A 185 -8.40 -11.22 -11.84
N GLN A 186 -8.19 -11.08 -10.53
CA GLN A 186 -9.28 -10.88 -9.55
C GLN A 186 -9.71 -9.41 -9.47
N LYS A 187 -9.06 -8.56 -10.26
CA LYS A 187 -9.48 -7.19 -10.53
C LYS A 187 -10.69 -7.22 -11.47
N GLU A 188 -11.80 -6.67 -10.99
CA GLU A 188 -12.85 -6.06 -11.83
C GLU A 188 -13.75 -6.96 -12.69
N SER A 189 -14.21 -8.12 -12.19
CA SER A 189 -15.44 -8.75 -12.73
C SER A 189 -16.66 -8.62 -11.80
N SER A 190 -16.52 -7.97 -10.64
CA SER A 190 -17.60 -7.84 -9.66
C SER A 190 -17.67 -6.51 -8.91
N TYR A 191 -16.99 -5.46 -9.38
CA TYR A 191 -16.98 -4.15 -8.70
C TYR A 191 -17.43 -3.06 -9.67
N THR A 192 -18.70 -2.67 -9.58
CA THR A 192 -19.20 -1.43 -10.18
C THR A 192 -19.23 -0.35 -9.11
N TYR A 193 -18.58 0.78 -9.41
CA TYR A 193 -18.58 2.00 -8.60
C TYR A 193 -19.96 2.61 -8.44
#